data_AF-B1YNJ2-F1
#
_entry.id   AF-B1YNJ2-F1
#
_cell.length_a   1.000
_cell.length_b   1.000
_cell.length_c   1.000
_cell.angle_alpha   90.00
_cell.angle_beta   90.00
_cell.angle_gamma   90.00
#
_symmetry.space_group_name_H-M   'P 1'
#
loop_
_entity.id
_entity.type
_entity.pdbx_description
1 polymer ?
#
loop_
_entity_poly.entity_id
_entity_poly.type
_entity_poly.pdbx_seq_one_letter_code
_entity_poly.pdbx_strand_id
1 'polypeptide(L)'
;MLIGLLAGFGWRSLADWTDSPIRIDPGTEAFGVLPDEVMALTYTTAALTLTAQRSQPAARFAVQVTYADGRAPRQCVASANLAGHLESFSTIVAQRQVDLADLAREFPRQIGRLDIRDRMVSGPPPPLVFLGAADSDAVAVAVDGVWVGHGGYAVVVRSPSRAALAALAGGCDTLARR
;
A
#
# COMPACT_ATOMS: atom_id res chain seq x y z
N MET A 1 -7.43 23.81 62.29
CA MET A 1 -8.20 24.79 61.49
C MET A 1 -7.18 25.62 60.71
N LEU A 2 -7.42 25.87 59.41
CA LEU A 2 -6.49 26.27 58.30
C LEU A 2 -5.68 25.07 57.74
N ILE A 3 -5.94 24.43 56.58
CA ILE A 3 -6.32 24.88 55.20
C ILE A 3 -5.34 25.96 54.74
N GLY A 4 -4.47 25.81 53.74
CA GLY A 4 -4.46 24.98 52.53
C GLY A 4 -4.19 25.91 51.36
N LEU A 5 -3.21 25.64 50.50
CA LEU A 5 -3.07 26.17 49.12
C LEU A 5 -1.77 25.63 48.49
N LEU A 6 -1.87 24.43 47.91
CA LEU A 6 -0.97 24.01 46.82
C LEU A 6 -1.69 24.37 45.53
N ALA A 7 -1.21 25.40 44.83
CA ALA A 7 -1.70 25.79 43.53
C ALA A 7 -1.35 24.68 42.52
N GLY A 8 -2.39 24.10 41.94
CA GLY A 8 -2.30 23.07 40.91
C GLY A 8 -1.59 23.59 39.67
N PHE A 9 -0.39 23.05 39.43
CA PHE A 9 0.13 22.93 38.07
C PHE A 9 -0.71 21.87 37.38
N GLY A 10 -1.70 22.30 36.60
CA GLY A 10 -2.45 21.44 35.71
C GLY A 10 -1.51 20.89 34.63
N TRP A 11 -0.92 19.72 34.89
CA TRP A 11 -0.44 18.84 33.84
C TRP A 11 -1.65 18.41 33.01
N ARG A 12 -2.01 19.21 32.00
CA ARG A 12 -2.73 18.69 30.85
C ARG A 12 -1.77 17.72 30.17
N SER A 13 -2.03 16.44 30.39
CA SER A 13 -1.34 15.33 29.77
C SER A 13 -1.27 15.58 28.25
N LEU A 14 -0.06 15.66 27.71
CA LEU A 14 0.21 15.67 26.26
C LEU A 14 -0.16 14.32 25.58
N ALA A 15 -0.74 13.38 26.33
CA ALA A 15 -1.06 12.03 25.89
C ALA A 15 -2.35 11.90 25.07
N ASP A 16 -3.16 12.96 24.92
CA ASP A 16 -4.49 12.87 24.30
C ASP A 16 -4.51 13.15 22.78
N TRP A 17 -3.36 13.43 22.15
CA TRP A 17 -3.32 13.84 20.74
C TRP A 17 -2.83 12.77 19.76
N THR A 18 -2.41 11.59 20.24
CA THR A 18 -1.80 10.55 19.37
C THR A 18 -2.70 9.37 19.01
N ASP A 19 -3.95 9.34 19.46
CA ASP A 19 -4.77 8.11 19.37
C ASP A 19 -6.13 8.29 18.68
N SER A 20 -6.26 9.26 17.77
CA SER A 20 -7.42 9.29 16.88
C SER A 20 -7.25 8.21 15.81
N PRO A 21 -8.07 7.15 15.78
CA PRO A 21 -8.01 6.17 14.71
C PRO A 21 -8.33 6.87 13.38
N ILE A 22 -7.50 6.62 12.37
CA ILE A 22 -7.75 7.12 11.00
C ILE A 22 -9.07 6.51 10.54
N ARG A 23 -10.06 7.35 10.25
CA ARG A 23 -11.35 6.93 9.71
C ARG A 23 -11.35 7.14 8.20
N ILE A 24 -11.65 6.09 7.46
CA ILE A 24 -11.73 6.13 6.00
C ILE A 24 -13.16 5.83 5.57
N ASP A 25 -13.79 6.81 4.93
CA ASP A 25 -15.16 6.68 4.48
C ASP A 25 -15.25 5.84 3.19
N PRO A 26 -16.31 5.04 3.00
CA PRO A 26 -16.54 4.34 1.76
C PRO A 26 -16.54 5.26 0.54
N GLY A 27 -15.83 4.86 -0.51
CA GLY A 27 -15.73 5.59 -1.76
C GLY A 27 -14.66 6.68 -1.78
N THR A 28 -13.95 6.94 -0.68
CA THR A 28 -12.81 7.87 -0.67
C THR A 28 -11.51 7.19 -1.05
N GLU A 29 -10.57 7.99 -1.54
CA GLU A 29 -9.19 7.56 -1.78
C GLU A 29 -8.50 7.35 -0.43
N ALA A 30 -8.15 6.10 -0.12
CA ALA A 30 -7.37 5.75 1.07
C ALA A 30 -5.87 6.01 0.84
N PHE A 31 -5.44 5.92 -0.41
CA PHE A 31 -4.06 6.14 -0.84
C PHE A 31 -4.06 6.65 -2.27
N GLY A 32 -3.22 7.65 -2.55
CA GLY A 32 -3.15 8.28 -3.86
C GLY A 32 -1.78 8.79 -4.21
N VAL A 33 -1.28 8.36 -5.36
CA VAL A 33 -0.11 8.90 -6.05
C VAL A 33 -0.51 9.08 -7.51
N LEU A 34 -0.18 10.23 -8.09
CA LEU A 34 -0.43 10.46 -9.52
C LEU A 34 0.35 9.41 -10.34
N PRO A 35 -0.30 8.68 -11.28
CA PRO A 35 0.38 7.66 -12.10
C PRO A 35 1.65 8.18 -12.79
N ASP A 36 1.65 9.43 -13.23
CA ASP A 36 2.80 10.09 -13.88
C ASP A 36 3.92 10.50 -12.92
N GLU A 37 3.68 10.49 -11.61
CA GLU A 37 4.69 10.72 -10.60
C GLU A 37 5.32 9.41 -10.08
N VAL A 38 4.74 8.24 -10.35
CA VAL A 38 5.30 6.93 -9.96
C VAL A 38 6.60 6.62 -10.72
N MET A 39 7.75 6.86 -10.12
CA MET A 39 9.07 6.66 -10.74
C MET A 39 9.59 5.23 -10.59
N ALA A 40 9.26 4.59 -9.46
CA ALA A 40 9.53 3.18 -9.25
C ALA A 40 8.41 2.53 -8.45
N LEU A 41 8.22 1.23 -8.69
CA LEU A 41 7.45 0.35 -7.81
C LEU A 41 8.23 -0.92 -7.53
N THR A 42 8.05 -1.44 -6.33
CA THR A 42 8.53 -2.76 -5.94
C THR A 42 7.36 -3.56 -5.41
N TYR A 43 7.05 -4.67 -6.06
CA TYR A 43 5.98 -5.57 -5.63
C TYR A 43 6.59 -6.91 -5.19
N THR A 44 6.41 -7.26 -3.92
CA THR A 44 6.96 -8.47 -3.32
C THR A 44 5.85 -9.42 -2.92
N THR A 45 6.00 -10.69 -3.27
CA THR A 45 5.12 -11.79 -2.88
C THR A 45 5.96 -12.93 -2.31
N ALA A 46 5.32 -14.01 -1.87
CA ALA A 46 6.05 -15.23 -1.48
C ALA A 46 6.81 -15.89 -2.65
N ALA A 47 6.41 -15.63 -3.90
CA ALA A 47 6.97 -16.31 -5.08
C ALA A 47 8.01 -15.48 -5.83
N LEU A 48 7.95 -14.14 -5.74
CA LEU A 48 8.81 -13.25 -6.50
C LEU A 48 8.88 -11.84 -5.90
N THR A 49 9.93 -11.13 -6.31
CA THR A 49 10.06 -9.68 -6.22
C THR A 49 10.09 -9.10 -7.63
N LEU A 50 9.20 -8.16 -7.90
CA LEU A 50 9.15 -7.37 -9.11
C LEU A 50 9.60 -5.95 -8.80
N THR A 51 10.55 -5.45 -9.56
CA THR A 51 10.97 -4.05 -9.51
C THR A 51 10.72 -3.43 -10.87
N ALA A 52 9.95 -2.35 -10.94
CA ALA A 52 9.77 -1.60 -12.16
C ALA A 52 10.20 -0.15 -11.95
N GLN A 53 11.03 0.37 -12.85
CA GLN A 53 11.60 1.70 -12.76
C GLN A 53 11.52 2.42 -14.11
N ARG A 54 11.32 3.74 -14.09
CA ARG A 54 11.39 4.59 -15.27
C ARG A 54 12.26 5.82 -15.03
N SER A 55 12.80 6.38 -16.10
CA SER A 55 13.71 7.54 -16.02
C SER A 55 13.01 8.89 -15.94
N GLN A 56 11.78 8.99 -16.48
CA GLN A 56 10.97 10.21 -16.48
C GLN A 56 9.48 9.87 -16.53
N PRO A 57 8.58 10.82 -16.18
CA PRO A 57 7.14 10.66 -16.35
C PRO A 57 6.76 10.18 -17.75
N ALA A 58 5.69 9.38 -17.86
CA ALA A 58 5.22 8.75 -19.09
C ALA A 58 6.23 7.85 -19.85
N ALA A 59 7.46 7.66 -19.37
CA ALA A 59 8.40 6.73 -19.97
C ALA A 59 7.98 5.27 -19.70
N ARG A 60 8.52 4.37 -20.52
CA ARG A 60 8.38 2.93 -20.31
C ARG A 60 9.08 2.50 -19.02
N PHE A 61 8.53 1.49 -18.36
CA PHE A 61 9.17 0.89 -17.21
C PHE A 61 10.16 -0.20 -17.66
N ALA A 62 11.39 -0.13 -17.18
CA ALA A 62 12.29 -1.27 -17.13
C ALA A 62 11.87 -2.13 -15.93
N VAL A 63 11.50 -3.38 -16.20
CA VAL A 63 11.01 -4.32 -15.20
C VAL A 63 12.05 -5.42 -14.99
N GLN A 64 12.36 -5.72 -13.74
CA GLN A 64 13.15 -6.86 -13.32
C GLN A 64 12.31 -7.72 -12.39
N VAL A 65 12.34 -9.03 -12.60
CA VAL A 65 11.66 -10.03 -11.79
C VAL A 65 12.69 -11.01 -11.25
N THR A 66 12.72 -11.15 -9.93
CA THR A 66 13.54 -12.13 -9.23
C THR A 66 12.62 -13.14 -8.56
N TYR A 67 12.84 -14.44 -8.77
CA TYR A 67 12.00 -15.50 -8.23
C TYR A 67 12.56 -16.03 -6.91
N ALA A 68 11.67 -16.28 -5.94
CA ALA A 68 12.05 -16.81 -4.63
C ALA A 68 12.52 -18.28 -4.70
N ASP A 69 12.13 -19.00 -5.76
CA ASP A 69 12.51 -20.40 -6.01
C ASP A 69 13.91 -20.57 -6.64
N GLY A 70 14.65 -19.47 -6.83
CA GLY A 70 16.02 -19.50 -7.37
C GLY A 70 16.11 -19.57 -8.90
N ARG A 71 15.00 -19.51 -9.63
CA ARG A 71 15.04 -19.37 -11.09
C ARG A 71 15.78 -18.10 -11.51
N ALA A 72 16.38 -18.14 -12.70
CA ALA A 72 17.09 -17.01 -13.27
C ALA A 72 16.18 -15.75 -13.32
N PRO A 73 16.69 -14.58 -12.88
CA PRO A 73 15.94 -13.34 -13.00
C PRO A 73 15.56 -13.04 -14.44
N ARG A 74 14.40 -12.41 -14.63
CA ARG A 74 13.92 -11.96 -15.94
C ARG A 74 13.86 -10.45 -16.00
N GLN A 75 14.10 -9.91 -17.18
CA GLN A 75 13.99 -8.49 -17.46
C GLN A 75 13.11 -8.27 -18.69
N CYS A 76 12.32 -7.20 -18.66
CA CYS A 76 11.45 -6.81 -19.77
C CYS A 76 11.15 -5.31 -19.72
N VAL A 77 10.52 -4.80 -20.78
CA VAL A 77 10.06 -3.42 -20.84
C VAL A 77 8.54 -3.42 -20.86
N ALA A 78 7.94 -2.78 -19.85
CA ALA A 78 6.50 -2.61 -19.74
C ALA A 78 6.04 -1.26 -20.30
N SER A 79 4.73 -1.13 -20.52
CA SER A 79 4.17 0.16 -20.90
C SER A 79 4.24 1.18 -19.77
N ALA A 80 4.10 2.47 -20.12
CA ALA A 80 4.09 3.54 -19.12
C ALA A 80 2.93 3.41 -18.11
N ASN A 81 1.89 2.64 -18.47
CA ASN A 81 0.75 2.33 -17.62
C ASN A 81 0.78 0.86 -17.12
N LEU A 82 1.92 0.16 -17.18
CA LEU A 82 2.07 -1.24 -16.74
C LEU A 82 0.96 -2.17 -17.26
N ALA A 83 0.79 -2.18 -18.58
CA ALA A 83 -0.27 -2.94 -19.26
C ALA A 83 -1.72 -2.55 -18.86
N GLY A 84 -1.92 -1.32 -18.36
CA GLY A 84 -3.25 -0.81 -17.98
C GLY A 84 -3.52 -0.85 -16.48
N HIS A 85 -2.54 -1.26 -15.66
CA HIS A 85 -2.76 -1.49 -14.23
C HIS A 85 -2.19 -0.40 -13.32
N LEU A 86 -1.38 0.54 -13.81
CA LEU A 86 -0.70 1.51 -12.95
C LEU A 86 -1.69 2.34 -12.10
N GLU A 87 -2.77 2.83 -12.71
CA GLU A 87 -3.80 3.60 -12.01
C GLU A 87 -4.42 2.83 -10.82
N SER A 88 -4.67 1.52 -11.00
CA SER A 88 -5.24 0.68 -9.95
C SER A 88 -4.29 0.46 -8.77
N PHE A 89 -2.99 0.67 -8.95
CA PHE A 89 -2.00 0.52 -7.88
C PHE A 89 -1.55 1.86 -7.29
N SER A 90 -1.71 2.95 -8.04
CA SER A 90 -1.36 4.28 -7.59
C SER A 90 -2.51 4.96 -6.84
N THR A 91 -3.76 4.55 -7.08
CA THR A 91 -4.95 5.05 -6.38
C THR A 91 -5.76 3.90 -5.79
N ILE A 92 -5.87 3.89 -4.46
CA ILE A 92 -6.63 2.90 -3.68
C ILE A 92 -7.94 3.53 -3.23
N VAL A 93 -9.05 2.98 -3.70
CA VAL A 93 -10.39 3.42 -3.31
C VAL A 93 -10.98 2.46 -2.28
N ALA A 94 -11.27 2.98 -1.09
CA ALA A 94 -11.86 2.21 -0.01
C ALA A 94 -13.31 1.83 -0.35
N GLN A 95 -13.66 0.57 -0.14
CA GLN A 95 -15.04 0.09 -0.11
C GLN A 95 -15.62 0.19 1.30
N ARG A 96 -14.84 -0.23 2.29
CA ARG A 96 -15.14 -0.11 3.72
C ARG A 96 -13.86 -0.21 4.54
N GLN A 97 -13.88 0.34 5.74
CA GLN A 97 -12.81 0.10 6.72
C GLN A 97 -12.98 -1.26 7.40
N VAL A 98 -11.86 -1.86 7.80
CA VAL A 98 -11.79 -3.10 8.59
C VAL A 98 -11.01 -2.80 9.87
N ASP A 99 -11.47 -3.35 10.99
CA ASP A 99 -10.70 -3.29 12.24
C ASP A 99 -9.41 -4.10 12.08
N LEU A 100 -8.29 -3.56 12.53
CA LEU A 100 -7.01 -4.26 12.51
C LEU A 100 -7.04 -5.56 13.32
N ALA A 101 -7.83 -5.62 14.39
CA ALA A 101 -8.00 -6.82 15.22
C ALA A 101 -8.71 -7.95 14.46
N ASP A 102 -9.62 -7.62 13.54
CA ASP A 102 -10.38 -8.58 12.74
C ASP A 102 -9.68 -8.93 11.41
N LEU A 103 -8.70 -8.13 11.00
CA LEU A 103 -8.08 -8.22 9.68
C LEU A 103 -7.49 -9.60 9.37
N ALA A 104 -6.74 -10.19 10.32
CA ALA A 104 -6.12 -11.50 10.13
C ALA A 104 -7.16 -12.63 10.04
N ARG A 105 -8.34 -12.45 10.64
CA ARG A 105 -9.45 -13.41 10.60
C ARG A 105 -10.22 -13.31 9.28
N GLU A 106 -10.51 -12.10 8.82
CA GLU A 106 -11.27 -11.88 7.58
C GLU A 106 -10.41 -12.03 6.30
N PHE A 107 -9.14 -11.64 6.36
CA PHE A 107 -8.19 -11.64 5.24
C PHE A 107 -6.89 -12.37 5.62
N PRO A 108 -6.94 -13.70 5.82
CA PRO A 108 -5.83 -14.47 6.40
C PRO A 108 -4.61 -14.63 5.47
N ARG A 109 -4.72 -14.27 4.19
CA ARG A 109 -3.69 -14.54 3.18
C ARG A 109 -3.02 -13.26 2.71
N GLN A 110 -1.73 -13.09 2.99
CA GLN A 110 -0.96 -12.04 2.35
C GLN A 110 -0.74 -12.36 0.86
N ILE A 111 -1.24 -11.48 -0.01
CA ILE A 111 -1.10 -11.57 -1.47
C ILE A 111 0.24 -10.97 -1.89
N GLY A 112 0.58 -9.82 -1.32
CA GLY A 112 1.84 -9.15 -1.62
C GLY A 112 1.98 -7.82 -0.89
N ARG A 113 3.13 -7.20 -1.07
CA ARG A 113 3.48 -5.87 -0.55
C ARG A 113 3.95 -5.00 -1.70
N LEU A 114 3.44 -3.77 -1.77
CA LEU A 114 3.81 -2.79 -2.77
C LEU A 114 4.46 -1.59 -2.10
N ASP A 115 5.64 -1.25 -2.57
CA ASP A 115 6.36 -0.05 -2.22
C ASP A 115 6.40 0.84 -3.47
N ILE A 116 5.87 2.06 -3.38
CA ILE A 116 5.89 3.06 -4.46
C ILE A 116 6.93 4.11 -4.12
N ARG A 117 7.69 4.54 -5.13
CA ARG A 117 8.52 5.73 -5.05
C ARG A 117 8.06 6.71 -6.10
N ASP A 118 7.56 7.84 -5.64
CA ASP A 118 7.23 8.96 -6.50
C ASP A 118 8.40 9.95 -6.61
N ARG A 119 8.19 11.02 -7.38
CA ARG A 119 9.15 12.11 -7.55
C ARG A 119 9.05 13.18 -6.43
N MET A 120 8.03 13.10 -5.58
CA MET A 120 7.72 14.15 -4.60
C MET A 120 8.72 14.10 -3.44
N VAL A 121 9.06 15.28 -2.90
CA VAL A 121 10.16 15.45 -1.92
C VAL A 121 9.72 15.11 -0.49
N SER A 122 8.42 14.88 -0.24
CA SER A 122 7.81 14.72 1.09
C SER A 122 8.03 13.36 1.77
N GLY A 123 9.06 12.60 1.37
CA GLY A 123 9.30 11.24 1.83
C GLY A 123 8.49 10.20 1.04
N PRO A 124 8.96 8.94 0.99
CA PRO A 124 8.27 7.90 0.23
C PRO A 124 6.89 7.60 0.85
N PRO A 125 5.87 7.31 0.04
CA PRO A 125 4.59 6.84 0.54
C PRO A 125 4.77 5.57 1.40
N PRO A 126 3.91 5.35 2.40
CA PRO A 126 3.99 4.14 3.20
C PRO A 126 3.72 2.91 2.33
N PRO A 127 4.34 1.76 2.68
CA PRO A 127 4.11 0.52 1.96
C PRO A 127 2.67 0.05 2.12
N LEU A 128 2.13 -0.53 1.04
CA LEU A 128 0.80 -1.12 1.01
C LEU A 128 0.91 -2.64 1.13
N VAL A 129 0.23 -3.24 2.10
CA VAL A 129 0.15 -4.71 2.24
C VAL A 129 -1.22 -5.18 1.77
N PHE A 130 -1.23 -6.03 0.73
CA PHE A 130 -2.45 -6.61 0.17
C PHE A 130 -2.74 -7.95 0.81
N LEU A 131 -3.96 -8.09 1.32
CA LEU A 131 -4.47 -9.28 1.98
C LEU A 131 -5.72 -9.79 1.25
N GLY A 132 -5.84 -11.10 1.10
CA GLY A 132 -6.95 -11.75 0.42
C GLY A 132 -7.86 -12.48 1.40
N ALA A 133 -9.16 -12.40 1.16
CA ALA A 133 -10.14 -13.24 1.83
C ALA A 133 -9.93 -14.72 1.48
N ALA A 134 -10.33 -15.61 2.39
CA ALA A 134 -10.25 -17.05 2.19
C ALA A 134 -11.24 -17.54 1.11
N ASP A 135 -12.48 -17.05 1.18
CA ASP A 135 -13.63 -17.61 0.45
C ASP A 135 -14.18 -16.65 -0.63
N SER A 136 -13.50 -15.54 -0.92
CA SER A 136 -13.92 -14.59 -1.94
C SER A 136 -12.73 -13.89 -2.61
N ASP A 137 -13.02 -13.11 -3.66
CA ASP A 137 -12.03 -12.26 -4.34
C ASP A 137 -11.83 -10.90 -3.67
N ALA A 138 -12.40 -10.68 -2.50
CA ALA A 138 -12.20 -9.45 -1.74
C ALA A 138 -10.73 -9.29 -1.34
N VAL A 139 -10.24 -8.06 -1.48
CA VAL A 139 -8.89 -7.65 -1.12
C VAL A 139 -8.98 -6.57 -0.05
N ALA A 140 -8.19 -6.73 1.00
CA ALA A 140 -7.92 -5.66 1.97
C ALA A 140 -6.52 -5.10 1.74
N VAL A 141 -6.38 -3.79 1.97
CA VAL A 141 -5.10 -3.10 2.02
C VAL A 141 -4.87 -2.63 3.43
N ALA A 142 -3.74 -3.03 4.01
CA ALA A 142 -3.25 -2.51 5.28
C ALA A 142 -2.07 -1.57 5.03
N VAL A 143 -2.11 -0.44 5.73
CA VAL A 143 -1.02 0.54 5.74
C VAL A 143 -0.52 0.65 7.17
N ASP A 144 0.78 0.38 7.35
CA ASP A 144 1.41 0.50 8.66
C ASP A 144 1.68 1.98 8.97
N GLY A 145 0.96 2.50 9.96
CA GLY A 145 0.93 3.92 10.34
C GLY A 145 2.10 4.39 11.19
N VAL A 146 3.02 3.50 11.59
CA VAL A 146 4.19 3.87 12.42
C VAL A 146 5.03 5.01 11.80
N TRP A 147 4.97 5.18 10.48
CA TRP A 147 5.67 6.24 9.75
C TRP A 147 5.06 7.65 9.92
N VAL A 148 3.85 7.79 10.46
CA VAL A 148 3.10 9.05 10.51
C VAL A 148 2.66 9.48 11.93
N GLY A 149 3.10 8.76 12.97
CA GLY A 149 2.68 9.07 14.35
C GLY A 149 1.20 8.78 14.64
N HIS A 150 0.53 8.03 13.74
CA HIS A 150 -0.85 7.59 13.87
C HIS A 150 -0.91 6.06 13.81
N GLY A 151 -1.94 5.45 14.41
CA GLY A 151 -2.21 4.03 14.21
C GLY A 151 -2.36 3.69 12.73
N GLY A 152 -1.95 2.48 12.33
CA GLY A 152 -2.21 1.97 10.98
C GLY A 152 -3.71 1.86 10.69
N TYR A 153 -4.05 1.60 9.43
CA TYR A 153 -5.43 1.33 9.03
C TYR A 153 -5.51 0.17 8.05
N ALA A 154 -6.69 -0.43 7.95
CA ALA A 154 -7.00 -1.41 6.93
C ALA A 154 -8.35 -1.12 6.26
N VAL A 155 -8.40 -1.27 4.95
CA VAL A 155 -9.61 -1.06 4.14
C VAL A 155 -9.81 -2.21 3.18
N VAL A 156 -11.05 -2.66 2.99
CA VAL A 156 -11.42 -3.46 1.82
C VAL A 156 -11.44 -2.53 0.62
N VAL A 157 -10.86 -2.95 -0.50
CA VAL A 157 -10.67 -2.06 -1.66
C VAL A 157 -11.53 -2.50 -2.84
N ARG A 158 -11.99 -1.51 -3.61
CA ARG A 158 -12.59 -1.77 -4.94
C ARG A 158 -11.52 -1.99 -6.02
N SER A 159 -10.39 -1.31 -5.87
CA SER A 159 -9.24 -1.36 -6.76
C SER A 159 -7.96 -1.21 -5.92
N PRO A 160 -6.90 -2.00 -6.18
CA PRO A 160 -6.78 -3.01 -7.23
C PRO A 160 -7.55 -4.30 -6.92
N SER A 161 -8.00 -4.99 -7.95
CA SER A 161 -8.60 -6.32 -7.83
C SER A 161 -7.54 -7.42 -7.64
N ARG A 162 -7.96 -8.61 -7.19
CA ARG A 162 -7.09 -9.79 -7.12
C ARG A 162 -6.46 -10.15 -8.47
N ALA A 163 -7.20 -9.95 -9.57
CA ALA A 163 -6.69 -10.16 -10.93
C ALA A 163 -5.60 -9.16 -11.32
N ALA A 164 -5.73 -7.88 -10.92
CA ALA A 164 -4.68 -6.89 -11.13
C ALA A 164 -3.40 -7.28 -10.36
N LEU A 165 -3.53 -7.67 -9.09
CA LEU A 165 -2.40 -8.14 -8.28
C LEU A 165 -1.73 -9.40 -8.89
N ALA A 166 -2.53 -10.31 -9.44
CA ALA A 166 -2.02 -11.46 -10.19
C ALA A 166 -1.29 -11.04 -11.48
N ALA A 167 -1.72 -9.97 -12.15
CA ALA A 167 -1.01 -9.43 -13.30
C ALA A 167 0.38 -8.88 -12.91
N LEU A 168 0.55 -8.22 -11.76
CA LEU A 168 1.89 -7.88 -11.27
C LEU A 168 2.71 -9.14 -10.93
N ALA A 169 2.09 -10.13 -10.31
CA ALA A 169 2.75 -11.40 -10.00
C ALA A 169 3.09 -12.25 -11.25
N GLY A 170 2.43 -12.02 -12.39
CA GLY A 170 2.84 -12.61 -13.67
C GLY A 170 4.15 -12.03 -14.21
N GLY A 171 4.59 -10.89 -13.67
CA GLY A 171 5.85 -10.25 -14.03
C GLY A 171 5.96 -9.98 -15.53
N CYS A 172 7.04 -10.45 -16.16
CA CYS A 172 7.26 -10.19 -17.57
C CYS A 172 6.25 -10.87 -18.51
N ASP A 173 5.58 -11.95 -18.09
CA ASP A 173 4.63 -12.66 -18.96
C ASP A 173 3.31 -11.89 -19.13
N THR A 174 3.00 -11.02 -18.17
CA THR A 174 1.78 -10.20 -18.12
C THR A 174 2.06 -8.73 -18.42
N LEU A 175 3.23 -8.21 -18.05
CA LEU A 175 3.55 -6.78 -18.16
C LEU A 175 4.32 -6.41 -19.43
N ALA A 176 5.02 -7.36 -20.05
CA ALA A 176 5.72 -7.08 -21.30
C ALA A 176 4.71 -6.68 -22.38
N ARG A 177 5.01 -5.61 -23.13
CA ARG A 177 4.23 -5.30 -24.33
C ARG A 177 4.42 -6.43 -25.35
N ARG A 178 3.31 -6.95 -25.89
CA ARG A 178 3.32 -7.47 -27.26
C ARG A 178 3.39 -6.30 -28.23
#